data_AF-A0A7V4HG20-F1
#
_entry.id   AF-A0A7V4HG20-F1
#
_cell.length_a   1.000
_cell.length_b   1.000
_cell.length_c   1.000
_cell.angle_alpha   90.00
_cell.angle_beta   90.00
_cell.angle_gamma   90.00
#
_symmetry.space_group_name_H-M   'P 1'
#
loop_
_entity.id
_entity.type
_entity.pdbx_description
1 polymer ?
#
loop_
_entity_poly.entity_id
_entity_poly.type
_entity_poly.pdbx_seq_one_letter_code
_entity_poly.pdbx_strand_id
1 'polypeptide(L)'
;TDLHPMTIIQNARTSGGGYVPLVPTQAATVGPFETWKAEKVSIWHPGHHDNPFGMRLTALMISKRIPDSSVPMSLLADHPNVQFNYYRGAIGTVRCEMH
;
A
#
# COMPACT_ATOMS: atom_id res chain seq x y z
N THR A 1 0.94 8.59 17.61
CA THR A 1 0.85 7.43 18.51
C THR A 1 2.15 6.64 18.41
N ASP A 2 2.58 5.99 19.48
CA ASP A 2 3.79 5.16 19.46
C ASP A 2 3.63 3.94 18.55
N LEU A 3 4.66 3.67 17.76
CA LEU A 3 4.73 2.52 16.88
C LEU A 3 5.13 1.28 17.68
N HIS A 4 4.43 0.18 17.41
CA HIS A 4 4.84 -1.12 17.93
C HIS A 4 6.23 -1.50 17.36
N PRO A 5 7.11 -2.18 18.12
CA PRO A 5 8.45 -2.54 17.64
C PRO A 5 8.47 -3.29 16.31
N MET A 6 7.49 -4.17 16.07
CA MET A 6 7.37 -4.87 14.78
C MET A 6 7.14 -3.91 13.60
N THR A 7 6.36 -2.84 13.81
CA THR A 7 6.12 -1.82 12.79
C THR A 7 7.40 -1.01 12.53
N ILE A 8 8.21 -0.74 13.55
CA ILE A 8 9.51 -0.08 13.39
C ILE A 8 10.45 -0.96 12.54
N ILE A 9 10.54 -2.27 12.86
CA ILE A 9 11.38 -3.22 12.12
C ILE A 9 10.93 -3.37 10.66
N GLN A 10 9.62 -3.43 10.41
CA GLN A 10 9.06 -3.49 9.06
C GLN A 10 9.45 -2.24 8.25
N ASN A 11 9.23 -1.04 8.81
CA ASN A 11 9.64 0.22 8.16
C ASN A 11 11.15 0.29 7.91
N ALA A 12 11.97 -0.22 8.83
CA ALA A 12 13.42 -0.26 8.64
C ALA A 12 13.77 -1.09 7.40
N ARG A 13 13.13 -2.25 7.21
CA ARG A 13 13.38 -3.11 6.03
C ARG A 13 12.87 -2.49 4.74
N THR A 14 11.70 -1.88 4.73
CA THR A 14 11.09 -1.36 3.49
C THR A 14 11.64 0.01 3.09
N SER A 15 11.96 0.86 4.06
CA SER A 15 12.23 2.29 3.84
C SER A 15 13.53 2.78 4.46
N GLY A 16 14.10 2.04 5.42
CA GLY A 16 15.31 2.42 6.17
C GLY A 16 16.57 1.61 5.82
N GLY A 17 16.54 0.78 4.76
CA GLY A 17 17.68 -0.06 4.37
C GLY A 17 18.12 -1.08 5.43
N GLY A 18 17.23 -1.43 6.37
CA GLY A 18 17.50 -2.27 7.53
C GLY A 18 18.01 -1.53 8.76
N TYR A 19 18.25 -0.21 8.70
CA TYR A 19 18.80 0.57 9.82
C TYR A 19 17.70 1.08 10.76
N VAL A 20 17.40 0.27 11.78
CA VAL A 20 16.33 0.52 12.77
C VAL A 20 16.43 1.89 13.46
N PRO A 21 17.60 2.39 13.89
CA PRO A 21 17.68 3.67 14.61
C PRO A 21 17.22 4.89 13.81
N LEU A 22 17.11 4.79 12.48
CA LEU A 22 16.65 5.87 11.61
C LEU A 22 15.12 5.93 11.48
N VAL A 23 14.40 4.90 11.95
CA VAL A 23 12.94 4.87 11.90
C VAL A 23 12.36 5.63 13.10
N PRO A 24 11.49 6.63 12.89
CA PRO A 24 10.79 7.31 13.97
C PRO A 24 9.97 6.33 14.81
N THR A 25 9.89 6.55 16.12
CA THR A 25 9.08 5.70 17.02
C THR A 25 7.61 6.10 17.04
N GLN A 26 7.22 7.16 16.34
CA GLN A 26 5.86 7.63 16.23
C GLN A 26 5.53 7.92 14.76
N ALA A 27 4.27 7.69 14.39
CA ALA A 27 3.73 8.11 13.11
C ALA A 27 2.35 8.74 13.28
N ALA A 28 1.99 9.56 12.30
CA ALA A 28 0.65 10.10 12.11
C ALA A 28 0.27 9.92 10.63
N THR A 29 -1.00 9.62 10.38
CA THR A 29 -1.54 9.47 9.02
C THR A 29 -2.95 10.01 8.96
N VAL A 30 -3.37 10.43 7.77
CA VAL A 30 -4.78 10.58 7.44
C VAL A 30 -5.36 9.16 7.32
N GLY A 31 -6.43 8.89 8.07
CA GLY A 31 -7.07 7.57 8.05
C GLY A 31 -7.91 7.33 6.79
N PRO A 32 -8.37 6.09 6.57
CA PRO A 32 -9.19 5.74 5.38
C PRO A 32 -10.47 6.57 5.25
N PHE A 33 -11.17 6.83 6.37
CA PHE A 33 -12.42 7.61 6.37
C PHE A 33 -12.20 9.06 5.91
N GLU A 34 -11.11 9.70 6.36
CA GLU A 34 -10.79 11.06 5.95
C GLU A 34 -10.27 11.09 4.50
N THR A 35 -9.50 10.08 4.10
CA THR A 35 -9.05 9.91 2.70
C THR A 35 -10.25 9.79 1.75
N TRP A 36 -11.35 9.18 2.20
CA TRP A 36 -12.59 9.03 1.43
C TRP A 36 -13.28 10.33 1.05
N LYS A 37 -13.07 11.39 1.83
CA LYS A 37 -13.74 12.67 1.60
C LYS A 37 -13.13 13.44 0.44
N ALA A 38 -12.00 12.99 -0.09
CA ALA A 38 -11.39 13.59 -1.27
C ALA A 38 -12.30 13.43 -2.49
N GLU A 39 -12.38 14.44 -3.34
CA GLU A 39 -13.16 14.34 -4.60
C GLU A 39 -12.60 13.24 -5.53
N LYS A 40 -11.28 13.04 -5.47
CA LYS A 40 -10.56 12.04 -6.26
C LYS A 40 -9.39 11.49 -5.47
N VAL A 41 -9.20 10.17 -5.52
CA VAL A 41 -8.01 9.51 -5.00
C VAL A 41 -7.16 9.04 -6.18
N SER A 42 -5.94 9.57 -6.30
CA SER A 42 -4.99 9.21 -7.37
C SER A 42 -3.82 8.44 -6.78
N ILE A 43 -3.68 7.17 -7.16
CA ILE A 43 -2.65 6.26 -6.64
C ILE A 43 -1.59 6.02 -7.72
N TRP A 44 -0.33 6.12 -7.33
CA TRP A 44 0.81 5.94 -8.21
C TRP A 44 1.68 4.78 -7.72
N HIS A 45 1.77 3.72 -8.51
CA HIS A 45 2.55 2.53 -8.21
C HIS A 45 3.79 2.44 -9.10
N PRO A 46 4.97 2.88 -8.60
CA PRO A 46 6.25 2.71 -9.29
C PRO A 46 6.82 1.29 -9.14
N GLY A 47 6.31 0.49 -8.18
CA GLY A 47 6.70 -0.91 -7.98
C GLY A 47 7.95 -1.17 -7.15
N HIS A 48 8.41 -0.19 -6.37
CA HIS A 48 9.60 -0.37 -5.51
C HIS A 48 9.32 -1.21 -4.26
N HIS A 49 8.12 -1.07 -3.67
CA HIS A 49 7.75 -1.70 -2.40
C HIS A 49 6.61 -2.71 -2.55
N ASP A 50 5.99 -2.77 -3.72
CA ASP A 50 4.89 -3.68 -4.03
C ASP A 50 5.37 -4.79 -4.95
N ASN A 51 4.94 -6.02 -4.67
CA ASN A 51 5.22 -7.13 -5.55
C ASN A 51 4.16 -7.24 -6.68
N PRO A 52 4.50 -7.89 -7.80
CA PRO A 52 3.60 -8.11 -8.93
C PRO A 52 2.23 -8.71 -8.59
N PHE A 53 2.15 -9.53 -7.53
CA PHE A 53 0.90 -10.13 -7.08
C PHE A 53 0.01 -9.11 -6.35
N GLY A 54 0.55 -8.40 -5.36
CA GLY A 54 -0.17 -7.42 -4.55
C GLY A 54 -0.74 -6.26 -5.38
N MET A 55 0.01 -5.81 -6.40
CA MET A 55 -0.46 -4.78 -7.34
C MET A 55 -1.70 -5.26 -8.13
N ARG A 56 -1.70 -6.51 -8.60
CA ARG A 56 -2.83 -7.12 -9.33
C ARG A 56 -4.01 -7.42 -8.41
N LEU A 57 -3.74 -7.91 -7.20
CA LEU A 57 -4.76 -8.22 -6.21
C LEU A 57 -5.55 -6.97 -5.84
N THR A 58 -4.85 -5.87 -5.51
CA THR A 58 -5.49 -4.59 -5.18
C THR A 58 -6.32 -4.06 -6.36
N ALA A 59 -5.78 -4.12 -7.58
CA ALA A 59 -6.52 -3.73 -8.79
C ALA A 59 -7.81 -4.55 -8.98
N LEU A 60 -7.71 -5.87 -8.80
CA LEU A 60 -8.84 -6.78 -8.90
C LEU A 60 -9.90 -6.45 -7.85
N MET A 61 -9.52 -6.36 -6.58
CA MET A 61 -10.42 -6.07 -5.46
C MET A 61 -11.20 -4.77 -5.67
N ILE A 62 -10.52 -3.72 -6.12
CA ILE A 62 -11.16 -2.42 -6.40
C ILE A 62 -12.10 -2.52 -7.60
N SER A 63 -11.67 -3.15 -8.71
CA SER A 63 -12.52 -3.33 -9.89
C SER A 63 -13.79 -4.16 -9.62
N LYS A 64 -13.75 -5.01 -8.59
CA LYS A 64 -14.84 -5.90 -8.19
C LYS A 64 -15.61 -5.40 -6.97
N ARG A 65 -15.29 -4.22 -6.43
CA ARG A 65 -15.91 -3.68 -5.21
C ARG A 65 -15.82 -4.64 -4.02
N ILE A 66 -14.62 -5.13 -3.76
CA ILE A 66 -14.32 -6.05 -2.64
C ILE A 66 -13.44 -5.30 -1.63
N PRO A 67 -14.03 -4.61 -0.64
CA PRO A 67 -13.28 -3.98 0.44
C PRO A 67 -12.89 -5.01 1.51
N ASP A 68 -11.62 -5.04 1.89
CA ASP A 68 -11.09 -5.86 2.98
C ASP A 68 -9.98 -5.12 3.73
N SER A 69 -10.05 -5.05 5.05
CA SER A 69 -9.07 -4.34 5.88
C SER A 69 -7.68 -5.01 5.91
N SER A 70 -7.59 -6.28 5.53
CA SER A 70 -6.32 -7.02 5.37
C SER A 70 -5.52 -6.51 4.17
N VAL A 71 -6.18 -5.84 3.21
CA VAL A 71 -5.56 -5.16 2.08
C VAL A 71 -6.00 -3.69 2.12
N PRO A 72 -5.34 -2.81 2.89
CA PRO A 72 -5.87 -1.48 3.22
C PRO A 72 -6.28 -0.61 2.02
N MET A 73 -5.56 -0.72 0.89
CA MET A 73 -5.92 0.00 -0.34
C MET A 73 -7.24 -0.46 -0.96
N SER A 74 -7.65 -1.71 -0.73
CA SER A 74 -8.92 -2.24 -1.23
C SER A 74 -10.13 -1.54 -0.62
N LEU A 75 -9.98 -0.87 0.53
CA LEU A 75 -11.07 -0.10 1.13
C LEU A 75 -11.58 0.98 0.17
N LEU A 76 -10.71 1.53 -0.69
CA LEU A 76 -11.05 2.50 -1.73
C LEU A 76 -12.00 1.96 -2.82
N ALA A 77 -12.35 0.67 -2.79
CA ALA A 77 -13.22 0.04 -3.77
C ALA A 77 -14.63 0.64 -3.83
N ASP A 78 -15.13 1.20 -2.74
CA ASP A 78 -16.44 1.89 -2.73
C ASP A 78 -16.34 3.39 -3.06
N HIS A 79 -15.13 3.93 -3.28
CA HIS A 79 -14.95 5.36 -3.51
C HIS A 79 -15.32 5.69 -4.96
N PRO A 80 -16.15 6.73 -5.21
CA PRO A 80 -16.74 6.95 -6.54
C PRO A 80 -15.71 7.34 -7.61
N ASN A 81 -14.53 7.83 -7.22
CA ASN A 81 -13.53 8.37 -8.13
C ASN A 81 -12.10 8.02 -7.70
N VAL A 82 -11.64 6.83 -8.07
CA VAL A 82 -10.28 6.35 -7.81
C VAL A 82 -9.56 6.09 -9.12
N GLN A 83 -8.34 6.61 -9.26
CA GLN A 83 -7.49 6.35 -10.41
C GLN A 83 -6.19 5.69 -9.96
N PHE A 84 -5.88 4.53 -10.55
CA PHE A 84 -4.59 3.88 -10.39
C PHE A 84 -3.70 4.15 -11.61
N ASN A 85 -2.48 4.58 -11.34
CA ASN A 85 -1.43 4.78 -12.33
C ASN A 85 -0.31 3.80 -12.03
N TYR A 86 -0.06 2.88 -12.96
CA TYR A 86 0.96 1.86 -12.82
C TYR A 86 2.14 2.18 -13.74
N TYR A 87 3.36 2.09 -13.20
CA TYR A 87 4.53 1.99 -14.06
C TYR A 87 4.51 0.60 -14.72
N ARG A 88 4.38 0.57 -16.05
CA ARG A 88 4.23 -0.69 -16.81
C ARG A 88 5.36 -1.68 -16.54
N GLY A 89 6.60 -1.19 -16.39
CA GLY A 89 7.76 -2.05 -16.12
C GLY A 89 7.68 -2.78 -14.78
N ALA A 90 6.97 -2.21 -13.80
CA ALA A 90 6.82 -2.78 -12.47
C ALA A 90 5.71 -3.85 -12.35
N ILE A 91 4.78 -3.95 -13.31
CA ILE A 91 3.71 -4.95 -13.25
C ILE A 91 4.30 -6.37 -13.21
N GLY A 92 5.44 -6.58 -13.86
CA GLY A 92 6.25 -7.80 -13.77
C GLY A 92 5.49 -9.09 -14.08
N THR A 93 6.10 -10.22 -13.74
CA THR A 93 5.46 -11.55 -13.78
C THR A 93 5.22 -12.00 -12.36
N VAL A 94 4.02 -12.51 -12.05
CA VAL A 94 3.80 -13.18 -10.76
C VAL A 94 4.55 -14.50 -10.79
N ARG A 95 5.50 -14.67 -9.87
CA ARG A 95 6.23 -15.92 -9.69
C ARG A 95 6.15 -16.32 -8.23
N CYS A 96 6.16 -17.62 -7.98
CA CYS A 96 6.43 -18.13 -6.66
C CYS A 96 7.94 -17.99 -6.44
N GLU A 97 8.34 -17.03 -5.62
CA GLU A 97 9.73 -16.86 -5.22
C GLU A 97 9.87 -17.37 -3.79
N MET A 98 10.86 -18.23 -3.55
CA MET A 98 11.31 -18.51 -2.19
C MET A 98 12.25 -17.36 -1.78
N HIS A 99 11.82 -16.58 -0.80
CA HIS A 99 12.65 -15.59 -0.11
C HIS A 99 13.52 -16.24 0.95
#